data_AF-A0A5M4AUL4-F1
#
_entry.id   AF-A0A5M4AUL4-F1
#
_cell.length_a   1.000
_cell.length_b   1.000
_cell.length_c   1.000
_cell.angle_alpha   90.00
_cell.angle_beta   90.00
_cell.angle_gamma   90.00
#
_symmetry.space_group_name_H-M   'P 1'
#
loop_
_entity.id
_entity.type
_entity.pdbx_description
1 polymer ?
#
loop_
_entity_poly.entity_id
_entity_poly.type
_entity_poly.pdbx_seq_one_letter_code
_entity_poly.pdbx_strand_id
1 'polypeptide(L)'
;MKRNSTRFPFSAQRFWLAGTFALAALAFSGCGQKKSTSTAEPSTPLPEVQVTHVRQGAIQQTVQLNATAVFRRQHVLKSPVTGYVVKSFAEPGQMVQKGDPVFVIETKESRALGNSLDSLNRKLGLSGRMTIRASVSGYVAAISHQTGDFVPEGEPLATLNDRNSMVFILNVPVEWPTIIHNGMQLPVRLPDGRTLTGVVTETLPSVDQAAQTRQVIIRVQKAGVVPEGLIAKVSLAQSENENTQVLPKAAVLANETETNFWVMKLTEKETAVKVPVTTGIQTADSVEILTPTFRPSDEILTTGNYGVPDTLNVKVIR
;
A
#
# COMPACT_ATOMS: atom_id res chain seq x y z
N MET A 1 42.43 -8.61 30.50
CA MET A 1 43.72 -8.54 29.78
C MET A 1 43.56 -7.57 28.62
N LYS A 2 44.35 -6.47 28.63
CA LYS A 2 44.54 -5.42 27.61
C LYS A 2 43.39 -4.46 27.22
N ARG A 3 43.50 -3.26 27.79
CA ARG A 3 43.06 -1.94 27.31
C ARG A 3 43.79 -1.53 26.02
N ASN A 4 43.19 -0.61 25.25
CA ASN A 4 43.79 0.54 24.51
C ASN A 4 42.64 1.17 23.70
N SER A 5 42.09 2.37 23.88
CA SER A 5 42.57 3.73 24.21
C SER A 5 43.66 4.27 23.28
N THR A 6 43.25 5.02 22.26
CA THR A 6 44.09 5.97 21.53
C THR A 6 43.35 7.31 21.42
N ARG A 7 43.67 8.21 22.36
CA ARG A 7 43.58 9.67 22.20
C ARG A 7 44.88 10.14 21.56
N PHE A 8 44.87 11.20 20.74
CA PHE A 8 45.93 12.22 20.51
C PHE A 8 45.41 13.22 19.42
N PRO A 9 45.92 14.46 19.31
CA PRO A 9 45.75 15.55 20.27
C PRO A 9 45.29 16.89 19.64
N PHE A 10 44.88 17.79 20.52
CA PHE A 10 44.74 19.23 20.29
C PHE A 10 46.10 19.87 19.93
N SER A 11 46.15 20.70 18.89
CA SER A 11 47.24 21.68 18.69
C SER A 11 46.68 23.08 18.56
N ALA A 12 47.08 23.91 19.53
CA ALA A 12 46.90 25.35 19.53
C ALA A 12 47.77 26.01 18.46
N GLN A 13 47.26 27.09 17.85
CA GLN A 13 48.12 28.12 17.27
C GLN A 13 47.47 29.50 17.46
N ARG A 14 48.12 30.29 18.33
CA ARG A 14 47.94 31.73 18.47
C ARG A 14 48.90 32.38 17.47
N PHE A 15 48.43 33.30 16.65
CA PHE A 15 49.30 34.28 16.00
C PHE A 15 48.70 35.67 16.18
N TRP A 16 49.60 36.58 16.56
CA TRP A 16 49.42 37.96 16.95
C TRP A 16 50.19 38.80 15.93
N LEU A 17 49.60 39.86 15.37
CA LEU A 17 50.25 40.99 14.67
C LEU A 17 49.09 41.91 14.20
N ALA A 18 48.76 43.01 14.87
CA ALA A 18 49.44 44.31 14.92
C ALA A 18 49.65 44.92 13.52
N GLY A 19 48.92 46.01 13.24
CA GLY A 19 49.03 46.79 11.99
C GLY A 19 48.12 48.01 11.99
N THR A 20 48.50 49.06 12.72
CA THR A 20 48.00 50.45 12.63
C THR A 20 48.47 51.12 11.34
N PHE A 21 47.64 51.92 10.64
CA PHE A 21 48.05 53.18 9.99
C PHE A 21 46.89 53.99 9.34
N ALA A 22 46.94 55.32 9.53
CA ALA A 22 46.37 56.46 8.76
C ALA A 22 44.83 56.53 8.56
N LEU A 23 44.07 57.48 9.12
CA LEU A 23 44.14 58.96 9.13
C LEU A 23 44.06 59.62 7.74
N ALA A 24 42.83 59.94 7.31
CA ALA A 24 42.56 60.98 6.30
C ALA A 24 41.22 61.65 6.61
N ALA A 25 41.32 62.88 7.12
CA ALA A 25 40.21 63.81 7.32
C ALA A 25 39.99 64.60 6.04
N LEU A 26 38.72 64.71 5.60
CA LEU A 26 38.27 65.73 4.65
C LEU A 26 36.90 66.24 5.11
N ALA A 27 36.90 67.49 5.55
CA ALA A 27 35.72 68.24 5.94
C ALA A 27 35.06 68.84 4.69
N PHE A 28 33.72 68.81 4.65
CA PHE A 28 32.92 69.80 3.93
C PHE A 28 31.74 70.20 4.80
N SER A 29 31.74 71.46 5.24
CA SER A 29 30.58 72.17 5.77
C SER A 29 29.83 72.83 4.60
N GLY A 30 28.49 72.85 4.65
CA GLY A 30 27.71 73.63 3.69
C GLY A 30 26.18 73.57 3.85
N CYS A 31 25.66 74.48 4.69
CA CYS A 31 24.33 75.11 4.72
C CYS A 31 23.01 74.31 4.69
N GLY A 32 22.13 74.73 5.59
CA GLY A 32 20.81 74.13 5.82
C GLY A 32 19.73 74.53 4.83
N GLN A 33 18.73 73.63 4.74
CA GLN A 33 17.36 73.97 4.38
C GLN A 33 16.41 73.32 5.38
N LYS A 34 15.59 74.18 5.98
CA LYS A 34 14.42 73.83 6.77
C LYS A 34 13.35 73.31 5.79
N LYS A 35 13.00 72.02 5.84
CA LYS A 35 11.80 71.52 5.13
C LYS A 35 11.11 70.40 5.92
N SER A 36 9.97 70.79 6.48
CA SER A 36 8.78 70.01 6.79
C SER A 36 8.94 68.54 7.19
N THR A 37 8.75 68.30 8.48
CA THR A 37 8.02 67.14 8.99
C THR A 37 6.71 66.93 8.22
N SER A 38 6.58 65.80 7.53
CA SER A 38 5.30 65.15 7.25
C SER A 38 5.53 63.64 7.15
N THR A 39 5.03 62.95 8.18
CA THR A 39 4.37 61.65 8.19
C THR A 39 4.51 60.76 6.95
N ALA A 40 5.16 59.61 7.16
CA ALA A 40 4.59 58.31 6.79
C ALA A 40 5.22 57.29 7.75
N GLU A 41 4.42 56.71 8.63
CA GLU A 41 4.79 55.45 9.28
C GLU A 41 5.15 54.44 8.17
N PRO A 42 6.22 53.64 8.32
CA PRO A 42 6.49 52.57 7.37
C PRO A 42 5.29 51.62 7.42
N SER A 43 4.41 51.71 6.42
CA SER A 43 3.30 50.77 6.26
C SER A 43 3.91 49.41 5.96
N THR A 44 3.98 48.57 6.99
CA THR A 44 4.42 47.18 6.87
C THR A 44 3.61 46.53 5.74
N PRO A 45 4.25 45.97 4.69
CA PRO A 45 3.51 45.38 3.59
C PRO A 45 2.58 44.28 4.13
N LEU A 46 1.29 44.39 3.80
CA LEU A 46 0.28 43.43 4.25
C LEU A 46 0.60 42.05 3.67
N PRO A 47 0.53 40.97 4.48
CA PRO A 47 0.70 39.62 3.97
C PRO A 47 -0.34 39.31 2.90
N GLU A 48 0.11 38.74 1.79
CA GLU A 48 -0.75 38.31 0.70
C GLU A 48 -1.26 36.88 0.94
N VAL A 49 -2.58 36.69 0.85
CA VAL A 49 -3.24 35.43 1.23
C VAL A 49 -4.23 34.97 0.17
N GLN A 50 -4.45 33.67 0.08
CA GLN A 50 -5.54 33.08 -0.71
C GLN A 50 -6.60 32.51 0.22
N VAL A 51 -7.85 32.49 -0.24
CA VAL A 51 -9.01 32.03 0.53
C VAL A 51 -9.71 30.85 -0.13
N THR A 52 -10.36 30.03 0.70
CA THR A 52 -11.29 28.96 0.32
C THR A 52 -12.56 29.08 1.13
N HIS A 53 -13.58 28.34 0.72
CA HIS A 53 -14.82 28.18 1.49
C HIS A 53 -14.89 26.79 2.09
N VAL A 54 -15.65 26.66 3.17
CA VAL A 54 -16.00 25.36 3.77
C VAL A 54 -16.95 24.63 2.83
N ARG A 55 -16.67 23.36 2.55
CA ARG A 55 -17.55 22.49 1.75
C ARG A 55 -18.26 21.50 2.65
N GLN A 56 -19.54 21.25 2.37
CA GLN A 56 -20.26 20.12 2.95
C GLN A 56 -20.03 18.90 2.07
N GLY A 57 -19.63 17.78 2.64
CA GLY A 57 -19.47 16.56 1.88
C GLY A 57 -18.97 15.38 2.68
N ALA A 58 -18.84 14.26 1.98
CA ALA A 58 -18.30 13.05 2.56
C ALA A 58 -16.78 13.14 2.67
N ILE A 59 -16.25 12.72 3.82
CA ILE A 59 -14.82 12.49 4.01
C ILE A 59 -14.62 11.05 4.46
N GLN A 60 -13.69 10.37 3.80
CA GLN A 60 -13.39 8.97 4.08
C GLN A 60 -11.89 8.81 4.23
N GLN A 61 -11.46 8.25 5.36
CA GLN A 61 -10.08 7.84 5.55
C GLN A 61 -9.93 6.42 5.04
N THR A 62 -9.08 6.23 4.04
CA THR A 62 -8.79 4.91 3.49
C THR A 62 -7.41 4.45 3.94
N VAL A 63 -7.31 3.18 4.37
CA VAL A 63 -6.03 2.50 4.60
C VAL A 63 -5.79 1.46 3.53
N GLN A 64 -4.53 1.33 3.10
CA GLN A 64 -4.10 0.28 2.17
C GLN A 64 -3.39 -0.83 2.93
N LEU A 65 -3.83 -2.05 2.73
CA LEU A 65 -3.22 -3.25 3.28
C LEU A 65 -2.81 -4.21 2.17
N ASN A 66 -1.87 -5.09 2.49
CA ASN A 66 -1.38 -6.10 1.56
C ASN A 66 -2.13 -7.41 1.77
N ALA A 67 -2.58 -8.02 0.67
CA ALA A 67 -3.18 -9.34 0.66
C ALA A 67 -2.43 -10.27 -0.30
N THR A 68 -2.23 -11.52 0.11
CA THR A 68 -1.46 -12.50 -0.67
C THR A 68 -2.39 -13.52 -1.32
N ALA A 69 -2.22 -13.76 -2.62
CA ALA A 69 -2.97 -14.78 -3.35
C ALA A 69 -2.50 -16.19 -2.97
N VAL A 70 -3.42 -17.07 -2.60
CA VAL A 70 -3.14 -18.47 -2.26
C VAL A 70 -4.20 -19.41 -2.83
N PHE A 71 -3.82 -20.65 -3.10
CA PHE A 71 -4.75 -21.71 -3.49
C PHE A 71 -5.01 -22.64 -2.30
N ARG A 72 -6.23 -22.59 -1.74
CA ARG A 72 -6.54 -23.39 -0.53
C ARG A 72 -6.68 -24.89 -0.78
N ARG A 73 -6.90 -25.32 -2.03
CA ARG A 73 -7.05 -26.73 -2.39
C ARG A 73 -5.99 -27.13 -3.40
N GLN A 74 -5.16 -28.08 -2.99
CA GLN A 74 -4.16 -28.72 -3.83
C GLN A 74 -4.55 -30.19 -4.05
N HIS A 75 -4.31 -30.68 -5.25
CA HIS A 75 -4.56 -32.06 -5.66
C HIS A 75 -3.26 -32.70 -6.11
N VAL A 76 -2.80 -33.70 -5.37
CA VAL A 76 -1.61 -34.46 -5.71
C VAL A 76 -2.02 -35.60 -6.63
N LEU A 77 -1.48 -35.61 -7.85
CA LEU A 77 -1.57 -36.74 -8.77
C LEU A 77 -0.57 -37.79 -8.33
N LYS A 78 -1.03 -39.02 -8.11
CA LYS A 78 -0.18 -40.15 -7.70
C LYS A 78 -0.14 -41.20 -8.79
N SER A 79 0.94 -41.96 -8.84
CA SER A 79 1.01 -43.11 -9.73
C SER A 79 0.09 -44.23 -9.23
N PRO A 80 -0.85 -44.74 -10.04
CA PRO A 80 -1.71 -45.86 -9.68
C PRO A 80 -1.01 -47.22 -9.86
N VAL A 81 0.17 -47.25 -10.49
CA VAL A 81 0.91 -48.48 -10.80
C VAL A 81 2.42 -48.24 -10.67
N THR A 82 3.17 -49.31 -10.43
CA THR A 82 4.63 -49.24 -10.48
C THR A 82 5.12 -49.34 -11.93
N GLY A 83 5.88 -48.36 -12.41
CA GLY A 83 6.31 -48.31 -13.81
C GLY A 83 7.32 -47.23 -14.13
N TYR A 84 7.44 -46.89 -15.41
CA TYR A 84 8.31 -45.84 -15.91
C TYR A 84 7.50 -44.72 -16.58
N VAL A 85 7.87 -43.48 -16.34
CA VAL A 85 7.26 -42.33 -17.02
C VAL A 85 7.72 -42.31 -18.47
N VAL A 86 6.82 -42.60 -19.41
CA VAL A 86 7.10 -42.58 -20.85
C VAL A 86 7.01 -41.16 -21.41
N LYS A 87 6.10 -40.35 -20.87
CA LYS A 87 5.88 -38.99 -21.34
C LYS A 87 5.28 -38.12 -20.24
N SER A 88 5.78 -36.90 -20.12
CA SER A 88 5.12 -35.79 -19.44
C SER A 88 4.50 -34.84 -20.48
N PHE A 89 3.27 -34.40 -20.25
CA PHE A 89 2.56 -33.42 -21.08
C PHE A 89 2.42 -32.06 -20.38
N ALA A 90 2.76 -32.01 -19.09
CA ALA A 90 2.58 -30.83 -18.27
C ALA A 90 3.94 -30.23 -17.89
N GLU A 91 3.97 -28.92 -17.71
CA GLU A 91 5.09 -28.15 -17.18
C GLU A 91 4.65 -27.34 -15.94
N PRO A 92 5.55 -27.05 -14.98
CA PRO A 92 5.23 -26.19 -13.84
C PRO A 92 4.74 -24.81 -14.32
N GLY A 93 3.66 -24.33 -13.72
CA GLY A 93 2.98 -23.09 -14.09
C GLY A 93 1.95 -23.23 -15.22
N GLN A 94 1.92 -24.36 -15.95
CA GLN A 94 0.95 -24.58 -17.01
C GLN A 94 -0.47 -24.73 -16.44
N MET A 95 -1.45 -24.16 -17.15
CA MET A 95 -2.86 -24.38 -16.87
C MET A 95 -3.32 -25.70 -17.51
N VAL A 96 -3.98 -26.55 -16.73
CA VAL A 96 -4.58 -27.82 -17.18
C VAL A 96 -6.06 -27.84 -16.85
N GLN A 97 -6.86 -28.47 -17.70
CA GLN A 97 -8.27 -28.74 -17.47
C GLN A 97 -8.46 -30.12 -16.86
N LYS A 98 -9.53 -30.29 -16.08
CA LYS A 98 -9.92 -31.60 -15.54
C LYS A 98 -10.05 -32.60 -16.69
N GLY A 99 -9.31 -33.71 -16.60
CA GLY A 99 -9.29 -34.77 -17.60
C GLY A 99 -8.14 -34.69 -18.60
N ASP A 100 -7.40 -33.58 -18.65
CA ASP A 100 -6.24 -33.45 -19.53
C ASP A 100 -5.16 -34.48 -19.17
N PRO A 101 -4.49 -35.09 -20.17
CA PRO A 101 -3.39 -36.00 -19.91
C PRO A 101 -2.20 -35.23 -19.33
N VAL A 102 -1.64 -35.72 -18.22
CA VAL A 102 -0.49 -35.11 -17.53
C VAL A 102 0.73 -36.00 -17.68
N PHE A 103 0.60 -37.31 -17.43
CA PHE A 103 1.66 -38.30 -17.61
C PHE A 103 1.17 -39.54 -18.34
N VAL A 104 2.08 -40.25 -18.99
CA VAL A 104 1.89 -41.64 -19.43
C VAL A 104 2.93 -42.50 -18.75
N ILE A 105 2.46 -43.54 -18.06
CA ILE A 105 3.29 -44.49 -17.33
C ILE A 105 3.17 -45.85 -18.00
N GLU A 106 4.30 -46.51 -18.25
CA GLU A 106 4.37 -47.89 -18.72
C GLU A 106 4.74 -48.80 -17.56
N THR A 107 3.95 -49.84 -17.31
CA THR A 107 4.21 -50.75 -16.20
C THR A 107 5.52 -51.52 -16.42
N LYS A 108 6.19 -51.90 -15.32
CA LYS A 108 7.43 -52.67 -15.40
C LYS A 108 7.23 -54.01 -16.13
N GLU A 109 6.07 -54.64 -15.97
CA GLU A 109 5.69 -55.90 -16.62
C GLU A 109 5.58 -55.69 -18.13
N SER A 110 4.89 -54.63 -18.57
CA SER A 110 4.75 -54.32 -19.99
C SER A 110 6.10 -54.07 -20.66
N ARG A 111 6.99 -53.36 -19.96
CA ARG A 111 8.33 -53.06 -20.47
C ARG A 111 9.20 -54.32 -20.55
N ALA A 112 9.05 -55.24 -19.61
CA ALA A 112 9.78 -56.52 -19.59
C ALA A 112 9.27 -57.51 -20.64
N LEU A 113 7.96 -57.51 -20.93
CA LEU A 113 7.34 -58.42 -21.90
C LEU A 113 7.64 -58.07 -23.36
N GLY A 114 7.94 -56.79 -23.67
CA GLY A 114 8.28 -56.33 -25.01
C GLY A 114 7.20 -56.60 -26.08
N ASN A 115 7.58 -56.51 -27.35
CA ASN A 115 6.68 -56.63 -28.52
C ASN A 115 6.18 -58.07 -28.81
N SER A 116 6.38 -59.03 -27.88
CA SER A 116 6.13 -60.46 -28.11
C SER A 116 4.66 -60.80 -28.43
N LEU A 117 3.72 -59.89 -28.16
CA LEU A 117 2.26 -60.10 -28.34
C LEU A 117 1.54 -58.86 -28.93
N ASP A 118 2.22 -58.05 -29.74
CA ASP A 118 1.76 -56.73 -30.23
C ASP A 118 0.43 -56.73 -31.01
N SER A 119 0.06 -57.84 -31.65
CA SER A 119 -1.21 -57.94 -32.40
C SER A 119 -2.41 -58.28 -31.51
N LEU A 120 -2.21 -59.08 -30.46
CA LEU A 120 -3.25 -59.48 -29.52
C LEU A 120 -3.50 -58.41 -28.46
N ASN A 121 -2.44 -57.78 -27.94
CA ASN A 121 -2.54 -56.74 -26.91
C ASN A 121 -3.24 -55.47 -27.40
N ARG A 122 -3.03 -55.05 -28.66
CA ARG A 122 -3.73 -53.89 -29.24
C ARG A 122 -5.24 -54.12 -29.38
N LYS A 123 -5.66 -55.36 -29.65
CA LYS A 123 -7.08 -55.73 -29.79
C LYS A 123 -7.80 -55.86 -28.44
N LEU A 124 -7.05 -56.07 -27.35
CA LEU A 124 -7.55 -56.22 -25.98
C LEU A 124 -7.36 -54.97 -25.10
N GLY A 125 -6.75 -53.89 -25.62
CA GLY A 125 -6.47 -52.67 -24.85
C GLY A 125 -5.33 -52.82 -23.81
N LEU A 126 -4.60 -53.92 -23.83
CA LEU A 126 -3.53 -54.26 -22.88
C LEU A 126 -2.18 -53.68 -23.31
N SER A 127 -2.14 -52.36 -23.54
CA SER A 127 -0.90 -51.67 -23.93
C SER A 127 0.12 -51.55 -22.80
N GLY A 128 -0.28 -51.90 -21.57
CA GLY A 128 0.53 -51.71 -20.35
C GLY A 128 0.90 -50.25 -20.07
N ARG A 129 0.27 -49.31 -20.79
CA ARG A 129 0.42 -47.87 -20.60
C ARG A 129 -0.83 -47.30 -19.97
N MET A 130 -0.63 -46.48 -18.96
CA MET A 130 -1.68 -45.78 -18.23
C MET A 130 -1.48 -44.29 -18.37
N THR A 131 -2.53 -43.59 -18.81
CA THR A 131 -2.52 -42.12 -18.88
C THR A 131 -3.06 -41.56 -17.57
N ILE A 132 -2.21 -40.82 -16.86
CA ILE A 132 -2.59 -40.09 -15.65
C ILE A 132 -3.15 -38.76 -16.08
N ARG A 133 -4.38 -38.47 -15.65
CA ARG A 133 -5.14 -37.28 -16.04
C ARG A 133 -5.27 -36.30 -14.87
N ALA A 134 -5.40 -35.02 -15.19
CA ALA A 134 -5.64 -33.99 -14.20
C ALA A 134 -6.98 -34.22 -13.49
N SER A 135 -6.95 -34.28 -12.15
CA SER A 135 -8.14 -34.51 -11.32
C SER A 135 -9.04 -33.27 -11.20
N VAL A 136 -8.45 -32.08 -11.39
CA VAL A 136 -9.10 -30.77 -11.33
C VAL A 136 -8.58 -29.84 -12.41
N SER A 137 -9.37 -28.81 -12.74
CA SER A 137 -8.91 -27.70 -13.58
C SER A 137 -8.11 -26.71 -12.74
N GLY A 138 -6.88 -26.43 -13.11
CA GLY A 138 -5.94 -25.74 -12.23
C GLY A 138 -4.60 -25.42 -12.86
N TYR A 139 -3.65 -25.03 -12.03
CA TYR A 139 -2.26 -24.81 -12.42
C TYR A 139 -1.38 -25.93 -11.86
N VAL A 140 -0.38 -26.35 -12.64
CA VAL A 140 0.62 -27.31 -12.19
C VAL A 140 1.58 -26.58 -11.25
N ALA A 141 1.50 -26.86 -9.96
CA ALA A 141 2.35 -26.23 -8.94
C ALA A 141 3.77 -26.83 -8.96
N ALA A 142 3.86 -28.15 -9.07
CA ALA A 142 5.12 -28.87 -9.10
C ALA A 142 4.99 -30.17 -9.90
N ILE A 143 6.10 -30.59 -10.49
CA ILE A 143 6.27 -31.89 -11.14
C ILE A 143 7.43 -32.58 -10.43
N SER A 144 7.18 -33.79 -9.93
CA SER A 144 8.15 -34.54 -9.12
C SER A 144 9.00 -35.51 -9.96
N HIS A 145 8.53 -35.90 -11.15
CA HIS A 145 9.20 -36.87 -12.01
C HIS A 145 9.29 -36.40 -13.46
N GLN A 146 10.37 -36.79 -14.12
CA GLN A 146 10.63 -36.52 -15.52
C GLN A 146 10.41 -37.78 -16.38
N THR A 147 10.41 -37.56 -17.69
CA THR A 147 10.33 -38.68 -18.64
C THR A 147 11.56 -39.58 -18.50
N GLY A 148 11.35 -40.87 -18.35
CA GLY A 148 12.38 -41.88 -18.11
C GLY A 148 12.42 -42.40 -16.67
N ASP A 149 11.88 -41.64 -15.72
CA ASP A 149 11.93 -41.98 -14.30
C ASP A 149 11.17 -43.27 -13.98
N PHE A 150 11.70 -44.04 -13.04
CA PHE A 150 11.00 -45.15 -12.41
C PHE A 150 10.16 -44.62 -11.25
N VAL A 151 8.87 -44.96 -11.23
CA VAL A 151 7.91 -44.46 -10.24
C VAL A 151 7.11 -45.63 -9.65
N PRO A 152 7.33 -45.94 -8.35
CA PRO A 152 6.46 -46.77 -7.53
C PRO A 152 4.98 -46.39 -7.53
N GLU A 153 4.13 -47.39 -7.25
CA GLU A 153 2.71 -47.14 -6.95
C GLU A 153 2.54 -46.25 -5.70
N GLY A 154 1.61 -45.31 -5.77
CA GLY A 154 1.30 -44.35 -4.71
C GLY A 154 2.20 -43.11 -4.68
N GLU A 155 3.28 -43.07 -5.47
CA GLU A 155 4.23 -41.97 -5.45
C GLU A 155 3.66 -40.71 -6.13
N PRO A 156 3.87 -39.50 -5.56
CA PRO A 156 3.43 -38.24 -6.14
C PRO A 156 4.12 -37.91 -7.48
N LEU A 157 3.33 -37.72 -8.54
CA LEU A 157 3.81 -37.34 -9.87
C LEU A 157 3.82 -35.82 -10.08
N ALA A 158 2.74 -35.15 -9.67
CA ALA A 158 2.58 -33.71 -9.77
C ALA A 158 1.57 -33.18 -8.75
N THR A 159 1.68 -31.90 -8.43
CA THR A 159 0.74 -31.17 -7.58
C THR A 159 -0.01 -30.15 -8.41
N LEU A 160 -1.33 -30.17 -8.34
CA LEU A 160 -2.21 -29.23 -9.04
C LEU A 160 -2.90 -28.30 -8.03
N ASN A 161 -2.82 -26.99 -8.27
CA ASN A 161 -3.57 -25.98 -7.53
C ASN A 161 -4.96 -25.80 -8.15
N ASP A 162 -6.03 -26.05 -7.39
CA ASP A 162 -7.40 -25.88 -7.89
C ASP A 162 -7.73 -24.40 -8.08
N ARG A 163 -8.00 -24.01 -9.33
CA ARG A 163 -8.32 -22.62 -9.72
C ARG A 163 -9.48 -22.03 -8.93
N ASN A 164 -10.50 -22.82 -8.58
CA ASN A 164 -11.71 -22.37 -7.89
C ASN A 164 -11.51 -22.21 -6.36
N SER A 165 -10.33 -22.61 -5.87
CA SER A 165 -9.93 -22.47 -4.46
C SER A 165 -9.05 -21.25 -4.19
N MET A 166 -8.80 -20.42 -5.20
CA MET A 166 -8.01 -19.21 -5.06
C MET A 166 -8.72 -18.19 -4.17
N VAL A 167 -7.99 -17.66 -3.18
CA VAL A 167 -8.41 -16.59 -2.29
C VAL A 167 -7.24 -15.65 -2.04
N PHE A 168 -7.55 -14.43 -1.62
CA PHE A 168 -6.56 -13.52 -1.04
C PHE A 168 -6.62 -13.61 0.49
N ILE A 169 -5.46 -13.78 1.11
CA ILE A 169 -5.31 -13.67 2.57
C ILE A 169 -4.85 -12.26 2.87
N LEU A 170 -5.70 -11.50 3.53
CA LEU A 170 -5.43 -10.16 4.02
C LEU A 170 -5.03 -10.23 5.50
N ASN A 171 -3.89 -9.64 5.86
CA ASN A 171 -3.48 -9.53 7.26
C ASN A 171 -3.94 -8.17 7.81
N VAL A 172 -4.76 -8.20 8.85
CA VAL A 172 -5.43 -7.03 9.42
C VAL A 172 -5.00 -6.87 10.87
N PRO A 173 -4.52 -5.69 11.29
CA PRO A 173 -4.16 -5.44 12.68
C PRO A 173 -5.33 -5.71 13.65
N VAL A 174 -5.04 -6.31 14.81
CA VAL A 174 -6.07 -6.72 15.80
C VAL A 174 -6.84 -5.53 16.39
N GLU A 175 -6.25 -4.34 16.38
CA GLU A 175 -6.83 -3.08 16.83
C GLU A 175 -7.97 -2.57 15.93
N TRP A 176 -8.15 -3.15 14.74
CA TRP A 176 -9.14 -2.73 13.74
C TRP A 176 -10.28 -3.75 13.50
N PRO A 177 -10.91 -4.34 14.54
CA PRO A 177 -11.87 -5.43 14.34
C PRO A 177 -13.17 -4.98 13.67
N THR A 178 -13.53 -3.69 13.82
CA THR A 178 -14.81 -3.15 13.35
C THR A 178 -14.80 -2.77 11.87
N ILE A 179 -13.63 -2.72 11.22
CA ILE A 179 -13.52 -2.25 9.82
C ILE A 179 -13.97 -3.33 8.83
N ILE A 180 -13.90 -4.61 9.22
CA ILE A 180 -14.12 -5.73 8.29
C ILE A 180 -15.19 -6.67 8.82
N HIS A 181 -16.19 -6.91 7.98
CA HIS A 181 -17.29 -7.84 8.26
C HIS A 181 -17.44 -8.85 7.12
N ASN A 182 -17.94 -10.05 7.45
CA ASN A 182 -18.26 -11.06 6.45
C ASN A 182 -19.33 -10.51 5.48
N GLY A 183 -19.13 -10.76 4.18
CA GLY A 183 -19.97 -10.24 3.10
C GLY A 183 -19.53 -8.89 2.54
N MET A 184 -18.60 -8.19 3.21
CA MET A 184 -18.08 -6.91 2.73
C MET A 184 -17.37 -7.07 1.37
N GLN A 185 -17.67 -6.17 0.44
CA GLN A 185 -17.00 -6.12 -0.86
C GLN A 185 -15.81 -5.18 -0.79
N LEU A 186 -14.65 -5.65 -1.25
CA LEU A 186 -13.41 -4.92 -1.20
C LEU A 186 -12.74 -4.90 -2.58
N PRO A 187 -12.25 -3.73 -3.05
CA PRO A 187 -11.44 -3.67 -4.25
C PRO A 187 -10.05 -4.23 -3.96
N VAL A 188 -9.68 -5.30 -4.68
CA VAL A 188 -8.35 -5.93 -4.63
C VAL A 188 -7.59 -5.52 -5.88
N ARG A 189 -6.58 -4.67 -5.71
CA ARG A 189 -5.77 -4.15 -6.82
C ARG A 189 -4.51 -4.98 -6.99
N LEU A 190 -4.37 -5.57 -8.17
CA LEU A 190 -3.20 -6.36 -8.57
C LEU A 190 -2.06 -5.43 -9.04
N PRO A 191 -0.79 -5.90 -8.98
CA PRO A 191 0.36 -5.14 -9.50
C PRO A 191 0.31 -4.86 -11.00
N ASP A 192 -0.41 -5.68 -11.76
CA ASP A 192 -0.61 -5.52 -13.21
C ASP A 192 -1.66 -4.45 -13.56
N GLY A 193 -2.22 -3.75 -12.56
CA GLY A 193 -3.21 -2.69 -12.73
C GLY A 193 -4.66 -3.18 -12.75
N ARG A 194 -4.93 -4.49 -12.78
CA ARG A 194 -6.29 -5.02 -12.69
C ARG A 194 -6.86 -4.80 -11.29
N THR A 195 -8.14 -4.44 -11.22
CA THR A 195 -8.89 -4.38 -9.96
C THR A 195 -9.94 -5.48 -9.95
N LEU A 196 -9.89 -6.31 -8.92
CA LEU A 196 -10.80 -7.43 -8.70
C LEU A 196 -11.77 -7.08 -7.58
N THR A 197 -13.04 -7.44 -7.73
CA THR A 197 -14.03 -7.32 -6.65
C THR A 197 -13.94 -8.56 -5.76
N GLY A 198 -13.35 -8.39 -4.58
CA GLY A 198 -13.27 -9.42 -3.56
C GLY A 198 -14.44 -9.33 -2.58
N VAL A 199 -14.86 -10.47 -2.04
CA VAL A 199 -15.86 -10.57 -0.98
C VAL A 199 -15.21 -11.22 0.23
N VAL A 200 -15.31 -10.58 1.39
CA VAL A 200 -14.86 -11.16 2.66
C VAL A 200 -15.74 -12.34 3.00
N THR A 201 -15.18 -13.54 3.06
CA THR A 201 -15.95 -14.75 3.37
C THR A 201 -15.77 -15.23 4.79
N GLU A 202 -14.54 -15.10 5.32
CA GLU A 202 -14.16 -15.68 6.59
C GLU A 202 -13.09 -14.81 7.23
N THR A 203 -13.18 -14.65 8.55
CA THR A 203 -12.10 -14.08 9.35
C THR A 203 -11.61 -15.17 10.30
N LEU A 204 -10.34 -15.55 10.17
CA LEU A 204 -9.80 -16.62 10.99
C LEU A 204 -9.74 -16.18 12.46
N PRO A 205 -10.05 -17.09 13.40
CA PRO A 205 -10.00 -16.79 14.84
C PRO A 205 -8.56 -16.79 15.39
N SER A 206 -7.56 -17.10 14.57
CA SER A 206 -6.14 -17.07 14.92
C SER A 206 -5.53 -15.68 14.69
N VAL A 207 -4.56 -15.35 15.54
CA VAL A 207 -3.74 -14.14 15.46
C VAL A 207 -2.29 -14.55 15.26
N ASP A 208 -1.59 -13.91 14.34
CA ASP A 208 -0.14 -13.95 14.28
C ASP A 208 0.42 -13.14 15.46
N GLN A 209 1.07 -13.81 16.41
CA GLN A 209 1.56 -13.17 17.64
C GLN A 209 2.71 -12.17 17.39
N ALA A 210 3.52 -12.39 16.36
CA ALA A 210 4.65 -11.51 16.06
C ALA A 210 4.17 -10.25 15.34
N ALA A 211 3.28 -10.40 14.37
CA ALA A 211 2.75 -9.29 13.59
C ALA A 211 1.55 -8.59 14.25
N GLN A 212 0.93 -9.20 15.27
CA GLN A 212 -0.33 -8.75 15.87
C GLN A 212 -1.45 -8.57 14.82
N THR A 213 -1.52 -9.48 13.85
CA THR A 213 -2.51 -9.44 12.77
C THR A 213 -3.41 -10.67 12.73
N ARG A 214 -4.66 -10.48 12.32
CA ARG A 214 -5.61 -11.53 11.99
C ARG A 214 -5.70 -11.74 10.49
N GLN A 215 -5.94 -12.98 10.09
CA GLN A 215 -6.13 -13.33 8.70
C GLN A 215 -7.59 -13.23 8.29
N VAL A 216 -7.85 -12.45 7.25
CA VAL A 216 -9.14 -12.32 6.58
C VAL A 216 -9.05 -12.96 5.20
N ILE A 217 -10.02 -13.80 4.88
CA ILE A 217 -10.12 -14.49 3.60
C ILE A 217 -11.04 -13.71 2.68
N ILE A 218 -10.50 -13.29 1.55
CA ILE A 218 -11.20 -12.56 0.50
C ILE A 218 -11.32 -13.47 -0.72
N ARG A 219 -12.56 -13.81 -1.09
CA ARG A 219 -12.86 -14.61 -2.29
C ARG A 219 -13.15 -13.68 -3.46
N VAL A 220 -12.52 -13.95 -4.59
CA VAL A 220 -12.77 -13.21 -5.84
C VAL A 220 -13.47 -14.11 -6.84
N GLN A 221 -14.51 -13.58 -7.48
CA GLN A 221 -15.12 -14.23 -8.63
C GLN A 221 -14.37 -13.86 -9.91
N LYS A 222 -14.01 -14.85 -10.72
CA LYS A 222 -13.36 -14.66 -12.04
C LYS A 222 -12.06 -13.83 -12.02
N ALA A 223 -11.12 -14.17 -11.15
CA ALA A 223 -9.83 -13.46 -11.06
C ALA A 223 -8.91 -13.58 -12.30
N GLY A 224 -9.27 -14.41 -13.29
CA GLY A 224 -8.39 -14.75 -14.40
C GLY A 224 -7.21 -15.59 -13.93
N VAL A 225 -6.02 -15.33 -14.49
CA VAL A 225 -4.76 -15.92 -14.03
C VAL A 225 -4.18 -15.03 -12.94
N VAL A 226 -3.95 -15.61 -11.76
CA VAL A 226 -3.29 -14.95 -10.63
C VAL A 226 -2.25 -15.94 -10.10
N PRO A 227 -0.96 -15.63 -10.17
CA PRO A 227 0.09 -16.46 -9.58
C PRO A 227 -0.10 -16.64 -8.07
N GLU A 228 0.29 -17.81 -7.58
CA GLU A 228 0.38 -18.05 -6.14
C GLU A 228 1.46 -17.16 -5.52
N GLY A 229 1.22 -16.67 -4.31
CA GLY A 229 2.14 -15.77 -3.60
C GLY A 229 2.11 -14.33 -4.10
N LEU A 230 1.31 -13.98 -5.11
CA LEU A 230 1.20 -12.62 -5.59
C LEU A 230 0.61 -11.70 -4.51
N ILE A 231 1.29 -10.58 -4.25
CA ILE A 231 0.83 -9.55 -3.34
C ILE A 231 -0.08 -8.57 -4.10
N ALA A 232 -1.30 -8.42 -3.63
CA ALA A 232 -2.27 -7.42 -4.07
C ALA A 232 -2.50 -6.39 -2.96
N LYS A 233 -2.98 -5.20 -3.34
CA LYS A 233 -3.35 -4.13 -2.41
C LYS A 233 -4.85 -4.10 -2.21
N VAL A 234 -5.29 -4.03 -0.96
CA VAL A 234 -6.70 -3.89 -0.57
C VAL A 234 -6.87 -2.54 0.10
N SER A 235 -7.86 -1.77 -0.36
CA SER A 235 -8.19 -0.48 0.23
C SER A 235 -9.41 -0.64 1.14
N LEU A 236 -9.29 -0.21 2.39
CA LEU A 236 -10.32 -0.29 3.41
C LEU A 236 -10.69 1.11 3.88
N ALA A 237 -11.97 1.40 3.96
CA ALA A 237 -12.47 2.61 4.62
C ALA A 237 -12.39 2.45 6.13
N GLN A 238 -11.51 3.20 6.79
CA GLN A 238 -11.31 3.16 8.24
C GLN A 238 -12.36 3.99 8.98
N SER A 239 -12.72 5.14 8.41
CA SER A 239 -13.74 6.03 8.93
C SER A 239 -14.38 6.77 7.76
N GLU A 240 -15.67 7.03 7.89
CA GLU A 240 -16.45 7.74 6.88
C GLU A 240 -17.48 8.61 7.59
N ASN A 241 -17.61 9.84 7.14
CA ASN A 241 -18.71 10.71 7.54
C ASN A 241 -19.23 11.45 6.31
N GLU A 242 -20.51 11.26 5.97
CA GLU A 242 -21.10 11.75 4.72
C GLU A 242 -21.54 13.21 4.77
N ASN A 243 -21.87 13.72 5.96
CA ASN A 243 -22.48 15.04 6.14
C ASN A 243 -21.66 15.90 7.10
N THR A 244 -20.47 16.30 6.65
CA THR A 244 -19.55 17.07 7.51
C THR A 244 -18.92 18.26 6.79
N GLN A 245 -18.39 19.18 7.59
CA GLN A 245 -17.68 20.36 7.13
C GLN A 245 -16.24 19.97 6.80
N VAL A 246 -15.87 20.13 5.54
CA VAL A 246 -14.55 19.77 5.05
C VAL A 246 -13.81 21.02 4.59
N LEU A 247 -12.57 21.14 5.06
CA LEU A 247 -11.62 22.13 4.60
C LEU A 247 -10.40 21.46 3.97
N PRO A 248 -9.74 22.11 2.99
CA PRO A 248 -8.43 21.68 2.53
C PRO A 248 -7.46 21.62 3.71
N LYS A 249 -6.58 20.62 3.75
CA LYS A 249 -5.59 20.46 4.82
C LYS A 249 -4.71 21.70 4.99
N ALA A 250 -4.38 22.39 3.90
CA ALA A 250 -3.61 23.64 3.91
C ALA A 250 -4.28 24.79 4.70
N ALA A 251 -5.61 24.77 4.85
CA ALA A 251 -6.35 25.80 5.59
C ALA A 251 -6.32 25.60 7.11
N VAL A 252 -6.01 24.39 7.57
CA VAL A 252 -6.01 24.01 8.99
C VAL A 252 -4.58 24.06 9.51
N LEU A 253 -4.37 24.92 10.50
CA LEU A 253 -3.08 25.12 11.16
C LEU A 253 -3.06 24.40 12.51
N ALA A 254 -1.88 24.03 12.96
CA ALA A 254 -1.65 23.36 14.23
C ALA A 254 -0.47 23.97 14.98
N ASN A 255 -0.42 23.74 16.29
CA ASN A 255 0.76 24.06 17.09
C ASN A 255 1.88 23.04 16.84
N GLU A 256 3.07 23.31 17.37
CA GLU A 256 4.26 22.47 17.20
C GLU A 256 4.07 21.01 17.65
N THR A 257 3.15 20.78 18.59
CA THR A 257 2.84 19.46 19.14
C THR A 257 1.63 18.79 18.47
N GLU A 258 1.01 19.41 17.46
CA GLU A 258 -0.21 18.95 16.77
C GLU A 258 -1.37 18.58 17.71
N THR A 259 -1.51 19.30 18.83
CA THR A 259 -2.58 19.09 19.81
C THR A 259 -3.71 20.10 19.70
N ASN A 260 -3.40 21.31 19.23
CA ASN A 260 -4.36 22.40 19.07
C ASN A 260 -4.42 22.84 17.62
N PHE A 261 -5.61 22.85 17.05
CA PHE A 261 -5.86 23.23 15.67
C PHE A 261 -6.63 24.55 15.59
N TRP A 262 -6.36 25.33 14.55
CA TRP A 262 -7.11 26.54 14.24
C TRP A 262 -7.16 26.80 12.74
N VAL A 263 -8.10 27.64 12.33
CA VAL A 263 -8.15 28.19 10.98
C VAL A 263 -8.07 29.71 11.05
N MET A 264 -7.60 30.34 9.99
CA MET A 264 -7.66 31.80 9.85
C MET A 264 -8.89 32.15 9.04
N LYS A 265 -9.91 32.72 9.68
CA LYS A 265 -11.14 33.17 9.04
C LYS A 265 -11.02 34.63 8.64
N LEU A 266 -11.36 34.96 7.40
CA LEU A 266 -11.41 36.33 6.93
C LEU A 266 -12.73 36.98 7.36
N THR A 267 -12.66 38.21 7.83
CA THR A 267 -13.81 39.06 8.13
C THR A 267 -14.02 40.10 7.03
N GLU A 268 -15.18 40.78 7.03
CA GLU A 268 -15.54 41.78 6.01
C GLU A 268 -14.54 42.94 5.85
N LYS A 269 -13.66 43.17 6.83
CA LYS A 269 -12.65 44.25 6.83
C LYS A 269 -11.26 43.80 6.35
N GLU A 270 -11.17 42.68 5.63
CA GLU A 270 -9.90 42.04 5.24
C GLU A 270 -9.00 41.70 6.45
N THR A 271 -9.63 41.48 7.62
CA THR A 271 -8.93 41.07 8.84
C THR A 271 -9.05 39.56 9.01
N ALA A 272 -7.92 38.87 9.09
CA ALA A 272 -7.82 37.45 9.40
C ALA A 272 -7.86 37.24 10.92
N VAL A 273 -8.83 36.47 11.39
CA VAL A 273 -9.04 36.14 12.81
C VAL A 273 -8.75 34.67 13.04
N LYS A 274 -8.04 34.37 14.13
CA LYS A 274 -7.75 32.99 14.50
C LYS A 274 -8.99 32.37 15.15
N VAL A 275 -9.48 31.28 14.56
CA VAL A 275 -10.62 30.52 15.10
C VAL A 275 -10.12 29.14 15.51
N PRO A 276 -10.12 28.79 16.81
CA PRO A 276 -9.78 27.44 17.24
C PRO A 276 -10.81 26.45 16.69
N VAL A 277 -10.34 25.28 16.24
CA VAL A 277 -11.19 24.24 15.66
C VAL A 277 -10.91 22.89 16.30
N THR A 278 -11.95 22.06 16.41
CA THR A 278 -11.81 20.64 16.71
C THR A 278 -11.94 19.86 15.42
N THR A 279 -10.89 19.12 15.05
CA THR A 279 -10.87 18.35 13.81
C THR A 279 -11.36 16.92 14.01
N GLY A 280 -11.97 16.35 12.98
CA GLY A 280 -12.34 14.93 12.91
C GLY A 280 -11.39 14.15 12.02
N ILE A 281 -11.95 13.43 11.04
CA ILE A 281 -11.23 12.67 10.03
C ILE A 281 -10.24 13.56 9.27
N GLN A 282 -8.99 13.11 9.16
CA GLN A 282 -7.95 13.77 8.38
C GLN A 282 -7.48 12.86 7.25
N THR A 283 -7.45 13.41 6.04
CA THR A 283 -6.94 12.72 4.84
C THR A 283 -5.66 13.41 4.36
N ALA A 284 -5.10 12.95 3.23
CA ALA A 284 -3.93 13.60 2.64
C ALA A 284 -4.22 15.08 2.27
N ASP A 285 -5.41 15.36 1.74
CA ASP A 285 -5.73 16.65 1.12
C ASP A 285 -6.77 17.46 1.90
N SER A 286 -7.55 16.82 2.77
CA SER A 286 -8.74 17.41 3.41
C SER A 286 -8.85 17.03 4.88
N VAL A 287 -9.46 17.92 5.67
CA VAL A 287 -9.68 17.78 7.11
C VAL A 287 -11.16 18.06 7.43
N GLU A 288 -11.75 17.18 8.21
CA GLU A 288 -13.07 17.35 8.81
C GLU A 288 -13.01 18.34 9.98
N ILE A 289 -13.97 19.26 10.03
CA ILE A 289 -14.17 20.18 11.15
C ILE A 289 -15.44 19.77 11.91
N LEU A 290 -15.27 19.40 13.18
CA LEU A 290 -16.37 19.06 14.07
C LEU A 290 -16.96 20.30 14.73
N THR A 291 -16.10 21.21 15.20
CA THR A 291 -16.50 22.47 15.82
C THR A 291 -15.49 23.59 15.52
N PRO A 292 -15.92 24.86 15.41
CA PRO A 292 -17.31 25.34 15.36
C PRO A 292 -17.98 25.07 14.00
N THR A 293 -19.27 25.34 13.90
CA THR A 293 -19.99 25.29 12.61
C THR A 293 -19.78 26.58 11.83
N PHE A 294 -19.11 26.47 10.69
CA PHE A 294 -18.90 27.54 9.73
C PHE A 294 -20.08 27.67 8.76
N ARG A 295 -20.29 28.89 8.28
CA ARG A 295 -21.26 29.16 7.22
C ARG A 295 -20.60 28.89 5.85
N PRO A 296 -21.36 28.47 4.83
CA PRO A 296 -20.82 28.33 3.47
C PRO A 296 -20.22 29.62 2.88
N SER A 297 -20.62 30.78 3.40
CA SER A 297 -20.09 32.10 3.03
C SER A 297 -18.80 32.49 3.77
N ASP A 298 -18.35 31.68 4.73
CA ASP A 298 -17.13 31.99 5.48
C ASP A 298 -15.90 31.73 4.61
N GLU A 299 -15.07 32.76 4.45
CA GLU A 299 -13.78 32.68 3.76
C GLU A 299 -12.68 32.28 4.76
N ILE A 300 -11.98 31.20 4.46
CA ILE A 300 -10.89 30.64 5.27
C ILE A 300 -9.59 30.72 4.47
N LEU A 301 -8.50 31.19 5.08
CA LEU A 301 -7.23 31.32 4.38
C LEU A 301 -6.58 29.94 4.14
N THR A 302 -6.09 29.70 2.93
CA THR A 302 -5.38 28.48 2.51
C THR A 302 -3.88 28.68 2.34
N THR A 303 -3.47 29.85 1.86
CA THR A 303 -2.07 30.19 1.57
C THR A 303 -1.72 31.51 2.24
N GLY A 304 -0.48 31.64 2.75
CA GLY A 304 -0.04 32.84 3.50
C GLY A 304 -0.66 32.94 4.91
N ASN A 305 -1.30 31.87 5.39
CA ASN A 305 -1.92 31.78 6.71
C ASN A 305 -0.90 31.49 7.83
N TYR A 306 0.26 30.92 7.50
CA TYR A 306 1.29 30.58 8.47
C TYR A 306 2.01 31.85 8.99
N GLY A 307 2.20 31.93 10.31
CA GLY A 307 2.84 33.09 10.94
C GLY A 307 1.96 34.33 11.06
N VAL A 308 0.68 34.27 10.64
CA VAL A 308 -0.28 35.36 10.86
C VAL A 308 -0.70 35.36 12.34
N PRO A 309 -0.42 36.43 13.10
CA PRO A 309 -0.89 36.56 14.48
C PRO A 309 -2.42 36.65 14.52
N ASP A 310 -2.99 36.47 15.70
CA ASP A 310 -4.43 36.64 15.84
C ASP A 310 -4.83 38.10 15.51
N THR A 311 -5.89 38.24 14.71
CA THR A 311 -6.44 39.53 14.26
C THR A 311 -5.42 40.40 13.51
N LEU A 312 -5.11 40.03 12.26
CA LEU A 312 -4.22 40.79 11.38
C LEU A 312 -4.93 41.21 10.08
N ASN A 313 -4.70 42.42 9.60
CA ASN A 313 -5.09 42.81 8.25
C ASN A 313 -4.23 42.09 7.20
N VAL A 314 -4.87 41.53 6.19
CA VAL A 314 -4.24 40.77 5.12
C VAL A 314 -4.73 41.29 3.78
N LYS A 315 -3.97 41.08 2.71
CA LYS A 315 -4.38 41.41 1.36
C LYS A 315 -4.77 40.14 0.63
N VAL A 316 -6.04 40.03 0.22
CA VAL A 316 -6.52 38.83 -0.47
C VAL A 316 -6.10 38.89 -1.94
N ILE A 317 -5.40 37.85 -2.40
CA ILE A 317 -5.18 37.58 -3.81
C ILE A 317 -6.25 36.61 -4.27
N ARG A 318 -7.08 37.04 -5.22
CA ARG A 318 -8.09 36.21 -5.89
C ARG A 318 -7.56 35.67 -7.21
#